data_AF-A0A378FYE9-F1
#
_entry.id   AF-A0A378FYE9-F1
#
_cell.length_a   1.000
_cell.length_b   1.000
_cell.length_c   1.000
_cell.angle_alpha   90.00
_cell.angle_beta   90.00
_cell.angle_gamma   90.00
#
_symmetry.space_group_name_H-M   'P 1'
#
loop_
_entity.id
_entity.type
_entity.pdbx_description
1 polymer ?
#
loop_
_entity_poly.entity_id
_entity_poly.type
_entity_poly.pdbx_seq_one_letter_code
_entity_poly.pdbx_strand_id
1 'polypeptide(L)'
;MGFKCFRTSIAWTRIFPQGDELEPNEAGLQFYDDLFDECLKHGIEPVITLSHFEMPYHLVTEYGGWRNRKLIDFFVRFARVVFTRYQHKVKYWMTFNEINNQANFHEDFAPFTNSGLKYLPDEDREPVMYQAAHYELVASALAVKAAREINPALQIGCMIAMCPIYPLTCAPDDMMMAMNAMHRRYWFTDVHVRGRYPQHLLNYFARRGFTLDITEADRQALTEGCVDYIGFSYYMSFATKATEDNPLLDYDETTSLVSNPYVKSRTGAGRLTRSACAIR
;
A
#
# COMPACT_ATOMS: atom_id res chain seq x y z
N MET A 1 13.65 25.21 -10.10
CA MET A 1 12.90 24.77 -8.90
C MET A 1 13.80 24.39 -7.73
N GLY A 2 15.06 23.99 -7.95
CA GLY A 2 16.01 23.75 -6.84
C GLY A 2 15.65 22.55 -5.97
N PHE A 3 15.12 21.49 -6.59
CA PHE A 3 14.70 20.28 -5.88
C PHE A 3 15.86 19.68 -5.10
N LYS A 4 15.54 19.17 -3.90
CA LYS A 4 16.49 18.45 -3.03
C LYS A 4 16.35 16.94 -3.17
N CYS A 5 15.18 16.50 -3.60
CA CYS A 5 14.91 15.10 -3.90
C CYS A 5 13.92 15.00 -5.07
N PHE A 6 13.88 13.83 -5.68
CA PHE A 6 12.92 13.49 -6.72
C PHE A 6 12.36 12.10 -6.48
N ARG A 7 11.03 12.02 -6.25
CA ARG A 7 10.35 10.75 -6.04
C ARG A 7 9.86 10.18 -7.37
N THR A 8 10.23 8.94 -7.66
CA THR A 8 9.72 8.14 -8.79
C THR A 8 9.61 6.66 -8.39
N SER A 9 9.14 5.81 -9.29
CA SER A 9 9.22 4.36 -9.15
C SER A 9 10.21 3.73 -10.12
N ILE A 10 10.71 2.56 -9.74
CA ILE A 10 11.34 1.63 -10.68
C ILE A 10 10.22 0.74 -11.22
N ALA A 11 9.99 0.80 -12.53
CA ALA A 11 9.03 -0.04 -13.20
C ALA A 11 9.50 -1.49 -13.10
N TRP A 12 8.77 -2.30 -12.34
CA TRP A 12 9.10 -3.71 -12.11
C TRP A 12 9.30 -4.46 -13.44
N THR A 13 8.44 -4.19 -14.42
CA THR A 13 8.49 -4.75 -15.78
C THR A 13 9.73 -4.38 -16.59
N ARG A 14 10.46 -3.31 -16.23
CA ARG A 14 11.75 -3.02 -16.86
C ARG A 14 12.84 -3.95 -16.35
N ILE A 15 12.75 -4.40 -15.09
CA ILE A 15 13.78 -5.22 -14.46
C ILE A 15 13.46 -6.70 -14.60
N PHE A 16 12.20 -7.10 -14.39
CA PHE A 16 11.68 -8.45 -14.59
C PHE A 16 10.40 -8.36 -15.45
N PRO A 17 10.53 -8.43 -16.80
CA PRO A 17 9.40 -8.25 -17.72
C PRO A 17 8.19 -9.14 -17.44
N GLN A 18 8.43 -10.40 -17.12
CA GLN A 18 7.40 -11.38 -16.75
C GLN A 18 7.24 -11.45 -15.22
N GLY A 19 8.28 -11.12 -14.46
CA GLY A 19 8.26 -11.04 -13.00
C GLY A 19 8.78 -12.29 -12.32
N ASP A 20 8.86 -13.42 -13.03
CA ASP A 20 9.30 -14.71 -12.53
C ASP A 20 10.70 -15.14 -13.01
N GLU A 21 11.34 -14.34 -13.88
CA GLU A 21 12.68 -14.62 -14.40
C GLU A 21 13.72 -14.66 -13.27
N LEU A 22 14.74 -15.50 -13.43
CA LEU A 22 15.82 -15.61 -12.43
C LEU A 22 16.83 -14.46 -12.53
N GLU A 23 17.08 -13.99 -13.76
CA GLU A 23 18.05 -12.93 -14.06
C GLU A 23 17.33 -11.64 -14.46
N PRO A 24 17.82 -10.47 -14.00
CA PRO A 24 17.21 -9.20 -14.35
C PRO A 24 17.57 -8.75 -15.77
N ASN A 25 16.74 -7.91 -16.35
CA ASN A 25 17.00 -7.23 -17.61
C ASN A 25 17.97 -6.04 -17.41
N GLU A 26 19.21 -6.20 -17.88
CA GLU A 26 20.26 -5.17 -17.75
C GLU A 26 19.89 -3.84 -18.41
N ALA A 27 19.17 -3.86 -19.55
CA ALA A 27 18.77 -2.60 -20.19
C ALA A 27 17.81 -1.78 -19.30
N GLY A 28 16.97 -2.46 -18.53
CA GLY A 28 16.13 -1.81 -17.52
C GLY A 28 16.96 -1.24 -16.37
N LEU A 29 17.95 -1.99 -15.90
CA LEU A 29 18.83 -1.54 -14.83
C LEU A 29 19.66 -0.31 -15.24
N GLN A 30 20.24 -0.33 -16.43
CA GLN A 30 21.05 0.76 -16.96
C GLN A 30 20.24 2.05 -17.12
N PHE A 31 18.98 1.97 -17.54
CA PHE A 31 18.13 3.15 -17.63
C PHE A 31 18.00 3.88 -16.28
N TYR A 32 17.83 3.14 -15.19
CA TYR A 32 17.74 3.74 -13.85
C TYR A 32 19.10 4.19 -13.32
N ASP A 33 20.21 3.57 -13.72
CA ASP A 33 21.53 4.13 -13.47
C ASP A 33 21.66 5.53 -14.09
N ASP A 34 21.32 5.67 -15.37
CA ASP A 34 21.41 6.94 -16.09
C ASP A 34 20.49 8.00 -15.46
N LEU A 35 19.27 7.60 -15.08
CA LEU A 35 18.30 8.49 -14.42
C LEU A 35 18.81 8.98 -13.06
N PHE A 36 19.34 8.07 -12.23
CA PHE A 36 19.83 8.42 -10.90
C PHE A 36 21.13 9.22 -10.98
N ASP A 37 22.02 8.89 -11.91
CA ASP A 37 23.25 9.65 -12.14
C ASP A 37 22.95 11.09 -12.57
N GLU A 38 21.96 11.30 -13.44
CA GLU A 38 21.56 12.67 -13.79
C GLU A 38 20.91 13.40 -12.60
N CYS A 39 20.12 12.73 -11.75
CA CYS A 39 19.61 13.35 -10.52
C CYS A 39 20.77 13.79 -9.59
N LEU A 40 21.71 12.89 -9.33
CA LEU A 40 22.84 13.11 -8.43
C LEU A 40 23.81 14.18 -8.93
N LYS A 41 24.01 14.28 -10.24
CA LYS A 41 24.79 15.35 -10.89
C LYS A 41 24.25 16.75 -10.57
N HIS A 42 22.94 16.88 -10.34
CA HIS A 42 22.30 18.13 -9.90
C HIS A 42 22.11 18.22 -8.38
N GLY A 43 22.67 17.28 -7.60
CA GLY A 43 22.51 17.21 -6.15
C GLY A 43 21.08 16.89 -5.70
N ILE A 44 20.33 16.15 -6.51
CA ILE A 44 18.95 15.74 -6.24
C ILE A 44 18.97 14.29 -5.76
N GLU A 45 18.52 14.05 -4.53
CA GLU A 45 18.43 12.71 -3.97
C GLU A 45 17.25 11.92 -4.56
N PRO A 46 17.47 10.75 -5.18
CA PRO A 46 16.37 9.91 -5.62
C PRO A 46 15.60 9.33 -4.41
N VAL A 47 14.27 9.31 -4.51
CA VAL A 47 13.37 8.65 -3.55
C VAL A 47 12.54 7.62 -4.31
N ILE A 48 12.79 6.34 -4.11
CA ILE A 48 12.29 5.30 -5.02
C ILE A 48 11.19 4.47 -4.40
N THR A 49 10.08 4.32 -5.09
CA THR A 49 9.03 3.34 -4.73
C THR A 49 9.21 2.07 -5.57
N LEU A 50 9.27 0.90 -4.94
CA LEU A 50 9.50 -0.38 -5.60
C LEU A 50 8.29 -0.83 -6.43
N SER A 51 7.10 -0.83 -5.83
CA SER A 51 5.86 -1.19 -6.52
C SER A 51 4.91 0.01 -6.52
N HIS A 52 4.62 0.54 -7.71
CA HIS A 52 3.76 1.70 -7.90
C HIS A 52 2.76 1.47 -9.03
N PHE A 53 1.83 0.54 -8.81
CA PHE A 53 0.70 0.25 -9.71
C PHE A 53 1.09 -0.25 -11.11
N GLU A 54 2.21 -0.96 -11.20
CA GLU A 54 2.84 -1.31 -12.48
C GLU A 54 3.48 -2.71 -12.47
N MET A 55 2.94 -3.62 -11.65
CA MET A 55 3.45 -4.99 -11.57
C MET A 55 3.36 -5.71 -12.94
N PRO A 56 4.24 -6.69 -13.22
CA PRO A 56 4.18 -7.46 -14.45
C PRO A 56 2.83 -8.15 -14.65
N TYR A 57 2.21 -7.91 -15.80
CA TYR A 57 0.89 -8.47 -16.10
C TYR A 57 0.92 -9.99 -16.24
N HIS A 58 2.07 -10.57 -16.59
CA HIS A 58 2.29 -12.03 -16.56
C HIS A 58 2.05 -12.61 -15.16
N LEU A 59 2.47 -11.92 -14.08
CA LEU A 59 2.17 -12.36 -12.72
C LEU A 59 0.66 -12.36 -12.42
N VAL A 60 -0.11 -11.49 -13.08
CA VAL A 60 -1.57 -11.49 -12.97
C VAL A 60 -2.17 -12.68 -13.71
N THR A 61 -1.74 -12.95 -14.94
CA THR A 61 -2.35 -14.00 -15.77
C THR A 61 -1.95 -15.41 -15.36
N GLU A 62 -0.69 -15.63 -14.98
CA GLU A 62 -0.17 -16.97 -14.65
C GLU A 62 -0.38 -17.35 -13.17
N TYR A 63 -0.32 -16.36 -12.27
CA TYR A 63 -0.37 -16.62 -10.82
C TYR A 63 -1.61 -16.04 -10.14
N GLY A 64 -2.41 -15.22 -10.83
CA GLY A 64 -3.57 -14.54 -10.25
C GLY A 64 -3.23 -13.26 -9.47
N GLY A 65 -2.02 -12.73 -9.62
CA GLY A 65 -1.52 -11.60 -8.85
C GLY A 65 -1.22 -11.98 -7.40
N TRP A 66 -1.36 -11.02 -6.49
CA TRP A 66 -0.98 -11.16 -5.08
C TRP A 66 -1.88 -12.09 -4.27
N ARG A 67 -2.89 -12.74 -4.85
CA ARG A 67 -3.54 -13.88 -4.17
C ARG A 67 -2.62 -15.12 -4.08
N ASN A 68 -1.48 -15.12 -4.76
CA ASN A 68 -0.56 -16.24 -4.79
C ASN A 68 0.74 -15.95 -4.03
N ARG A 69 1.06 -16.81 -3.05
CA ARG A 69 2.20 -16.67 -2.14
C ARG A 69 3.54 -16.54 -2.87
N LYS A 70 3.70 -17.12 -4.07
CA LYS A 70 4.94 -17.06 -4.84
C LYS A 70 5.37 -15.64 -5.21
N LEU A 71 4.44 -14.67 -5.24
CA LEU A 71 4.76 -13.29 -5.54
C LEU A 71 5.63 -12.62 -4.46
N ILE A 72 5.62 -13.14 -3.23
CA ILE A 72 6.56 -12.73 -2.18
C ILE A 72 8.00 -12.90 -2.69
N ASP A 73 8.33 -14.08 -3.20
CA ASP A 73 9.69 -14.39 -3.66
C ASP A 73 10.06 -13.59 -4.91
N PHE A 74 9.12 -13.41 -5.84
CA PHE A 74 9.33 -12.60 -7.04
C PHE A 74 9.61 -11.13 -6.70
N PHE A 75 8.82 -10.54 -5.81
CA PHE A 75 9.02 -9.16 -5.35
C PHE A 75 10.33 -9.01 -4.58
N VAL A 76 10.63 -9.94 -3.66
CA VAL A 76 11.87 -9.89 -2.86
C VAL A 76 13.11 -10.03 -3.77
N ARG A 77 13.06 -10.88 -4.80
CA ARG A 77 14.13 -10.96 -5.82
C ARG A 77 14.31 -9.63 -6.55
N PHE A 78 13.22 -9.04 -7.02
CA PHE A 78 13.24 -7.71 -7.65
C PHE A 78 13.85 -6.65 -6.73
N ALA A 79 13.34 -6.54 -5.50
CA ALA A 79 13.83 -5.60 -4.49
C ALA A 79 15.34 -5.79 -4.22
N ARG A 80 15.78 -7.03 -4.04
CA ARG A 80 17.19 -7.39 -3.82
C ARG A 80 18.09 -6.94 -4.97
N VAL A 81 17.68 -7.15 -6.22
CA VAL A 81 18.45 -6.73 -7.39
C VAL A 81 18.63 -5.21 -7.38
N VAL A 82 17.54 -4.45 -7.23
CA VAL A 82 17.61 -2.98 -7.31
C VAL A 82 18.29 -2.37 -6.09
N PHE A 83 18.12 -2.94 -4.89
CA PHE A 83 18.90 -2.53 -3.72
C PHE A 83 20.39 -2.76 -3.95
N THR A 84 20.79 -3.95 -4.44
CA THR A 84 22.21 -4.24 -4.69
C THR A 84 22.81 -3.32 -5.74
N ARG A 85 22.08 -3.05 -6.84
CA ARG A 85 22.55 -2.19 -7.94
C ARG A 85 22.68 -0.73 -7.50
N TYR A 86 21.70 -0.21 -6.75
CA TYR A 86 21.59 1.23 -6.47
C TYR A 86 21.90 1.63 -5.03
N GLN A 87 22.44 0.73 -4.20
CA GLN A 87 22.74 0.97 -2.78
C GLN A 87 23.61 2.20 -2.48
N HIS A 88 24.38 2.70 -3.46
CA HIS A 88 25.21 3.89 -3.33
C HIS A 88 24.66 5.12 -4.06
N LYS A 89 23.54 4.98 -4.78
CA LYS A 89 22.88 6.05 -5.55
C LYS A 89 21.54 6.48 -4.95
N VAL A 90 20.86 5.58 -4.23
CA VAL A 90 19.53 5.82 -3.68
C VAL A 90 19.52 5.47 -2.21
N LYS A 91 19.30 6.48 -1.36
CA LYS A 91 19.21 6.30 0.10
C LYS A 91 17.79 5.98 0.57
N TYR A 92 16.76 6.58 -0.06
CA TYR A 92 15.38 6.54 0.41
C TYR A 92 14.50 5.68 -0.49
N TRP A 93 13.85 4.69 0.10
CA TRP A 93 13.02 3.72 -0.59
C TRP A 93 11.66 3.59 0.06
N MET A 94 10.65 3.22 -0.72
CA MET A 94 9.34 2.77 -0.26
C MET A 94 9.00 1.44 -0.93
N THR A 95 8.32 0.54 -0.23
CA THR A 95 7.96 -0.77 -0.78
C THR A 95 6.74 -0.69 -1.71
N PHE A 96 5.53 -0.60 -1.17
CA PHE A 96 4.29 -0.57 -1.94
C PHE A 96 3.64 0.81 -1.84
N ASN A 97 3.37 1.43 -3.00
CA ASN A 97 2.63 2.70 -3.06
C ASN A 97 1.18 2.52 -2.59
N GLU A 98 0.73 3.39 -1.70
CA GLU A 98 -0.65 3.49 -1.23
C GLU A 98 -1.29 2.11 -1.00
N ILE A 99 -0.57 1.25 -0.27
CA ILE A 99 -0.92 -0.16 -0.08
C ILE A 99 -2.37 -0.34 0.42
N ASN A 100 -2.88 0.65 1.14
CA ASN A 100 -4.21 0.65 1.73
C ASN A 100 -5.35 1.07 0.80
N ASN A 101 -5.10 1.50 -0.44
CA ASN A 101 -6.19 1.81 -1.38
C ASN A 101 -7.09 0.60 -1.61
N GLN A 102 -6.52 -0.61 -1.64
CA GLN A 102 -7.27 -1.86 -1.79
C GLN A 102 -8.23 -2.17 -0.63
N ALA A 103 -8.19 -1.41 0.48
CA ALA A 103 -9.21 -1.49 1.53
C ALA A 103 -10.62 -1.18 0.97
N ASN A 104 -10.71 -0.42 -0.12
CA ASN A 104 -11.92 -0.37 -0.95
C ASN A 104 -11.88 -1.53 -1.97
N PHE A 105 -12.21 -2.72 -1.48
CA PHE A 105 -12.19 -3.95 -2.27
C PHE A 105 -13.44 -4.12 -3.13
N HIS A 106 -14.48 -3.29 -2.96
CA HIS A 106 -15.73 -3.35 -3.74
C HIS A 106 -15.56 -2.85 -5.17
N GLU A 107 -14.61 -1.95 -5.40
CA GLU A 107 -14.24 -1.47 -6.74
C GLU A 107 -13.05 -2.25 -7.30
N ASP A 108 -12.92 -2.32 -8.63
CA ASP A 108 -11.87 -3.11 -9.28
C ASP A 108 -10.53 -2.38 -9.33
N PHE A 109 -10.53 -1.05 -9.34
CA PHE A 109 -9.33 -0.26 -9.61
C PHE A 109 -8.23 -0.50 -8.57
N ALA A 110 -8.54 -0.37 -7.28
CA ALA A 110 -7.52 -0.48 -6.24
C ALA A 110 -6.99 -1.92 -6.08
N PRO A 111 -7.83 -2.97 -5.95
CA PRO A 111 -7.34 -4.36 -5.93
C PRO A 111 -6.54 -4.76 -7.18
N PHE A 112 -6.92 -4.26 -8.36
CA PHE A 112 -6.19 -4.54 -9.59
C PHE A 112 -4.82 -3.85 -9.62
N THR A 113 -4.75 -2.57 -9.25
CA THR A 113 -3.51 -1.78 -9.33
C THR A 113 -2.55 -2.04 -8.16
N ASN A 114 -3.04 -2.18 -6.93
CA ASN A 114 -2.22 -2.57 -5.79
C ASN A 114 -1.68 -3.99 -5.95
N SER A 115 -2.56 -4.92 -6.35
CA SER A 115 -2.38 -6.33 -6.06
C SER A 115 -2.56 -7.25 -7.27
N GLY A 116 -2.88 -6.71 -8.45
CA GLY A 116 -3.13 -7.52 -9.63
C GLY A 116 -4.36 -8.41 -9.51
N LEU A 117 -5.30 -8.10 -8.61
CA LEU A 117 -6.48 -8.92 -8.38
C LEU A 117 -7.53 -8.67 -9.46
N LYS A 118 -7.80 -9.70 -10.26
CA LYS A 118 -9.02 -9.80 -11.07
C LYS A 118 -9.98 -10.74 -10.39
N TYR A 119 -11.05 -10.18 -9.83
CA TYR A 119 -12.04 -10.99 -9.14
C TYR A 119 -12.84 -11.85 -10.10
N LEU A 120 -13.15 -13.06 -9.68
CA LEU A 120 -14.10 -13.91 -10.39
C LEU A 120 -15.53 -13.43 -10.11
N PRO A 121 -16.50 -13.73 -10.99
CA PRO A 121 -17.91 -13.55 -10.68
C PRO A 121 -18.26 -14.24 -9.36
N ASP A 122 -19.00 -13.55 -8.50
CA ASP A 122 -19.47 -14.04 -7.20
C ASP A 122 -18.36 -14.44 -6.18
N GLU A 123 -17.10 -14.08 -6.43
CA GLU A 123 -16.00 -14.28 -5.48
C GLU A 123 -16.19 -13.38 -4.25
N ASP A 124 -15.98 -13.93 -3.05
CA ASP A 124 -15.88 -13.11 -1.85
C ASP A 124 -14.60 -12.28 -1.88
N ARG A 125 -14.74 -11.02 -2.29
CA ARG A 125 -13.63 -10.10 -2.60
C ARG A 125 -12.81 -9.74 -1.37
N GLU A 126 -13.43 -9.73 -0.20
CA GLU A 126 -12.84 -9.25 1.04
C GLU A 126 -11.72 -10.16 1.58
N PRO A 127 -11.92 -11.47 1.80
CA PRO A 127 -10.84 -12.35 2.24
C PRO A 127 -9.72 -12.46 1.20
N VAL A 128 -10.03 -12.36 -0.10
CA VAL A 128 -9.03 -12.34 -1.18
C VAL A 128 -8.16 -11.09 -1.10
N MET A 129 -8.75 -9.92 -0.84
CA MET A 129 -7.98 -8.68 -0.60
C MET A 129 -7.09 -8.82 0.63
N TYR A 130 -7.62 -9.32 1.74
CA TYR A 130 -6.82 -9.50 2.96
C TYR A 130 -5.66 -10.49 2.78
N GLN A 131 -5.87 -11.55 2.00
CA GLN A 131 -4.80 -12.50 1.67
C GLN A 131 -3.71 -11.84 0.82
N ALA A 132 -4.07 -11.04 -0.17
CA ALA A 132 -3.12 -10.32 -1.01
C ALA A 132 -2.33 -9.27 -0.20
N ALA A 133 -3.03 -8.45 0.57
CA ALA A 133 -2.42 -7.47 1.47
C ALA A 133 -1.48 -8.13 2.50
N HIS A 134 -1.81 -9.32 3.01
CA HIS A 134 -0.92 -10.09 3.87
C HIS A 134 0.40 -10.42 3.16
N TYR A 135 0.35 -10.99 1.96
CA TYR A 135 1.56 -11.32 1.21
C TYR A 135 2.39 -10.09 0.84
N GLU A 136 1.76 -8.97 0.49
CA GLU A 136 2.45 -7.70 0.25
C GLU A 136 3.16 -7.18 1.52
N LEU A 137 2.52 -7.26 2.69
CA LEU A 137 3.13 -6.86 3.96
C LEU A 137 4.33 -7.75 4.32
N VAL A 138 4.23 -9.06 4.10
CA VAL A 138 5.35 -9.99 4.29
C VAL A 138 6.48 -9.69 3.30
N ALA A 139 6.16 -9.51 2.02
CA ALA A 139 7.13 -9.16 0.98
C ALA A 139 7.83 -7.82 1.27
N SER A 140 7.09 -6.84 1.78
CA SER A 140 7.65 -5.57 2.25
C SER A 140 8.62 -5.78 3.40
N ALA A 141 8.25 -6.56 4.41
CA ALA A 141 9.09 -6.83 5.57
C ALA A 141 10.40 -7.57 5.18
N LEU A 142 10.30 -8.54 4.27
CA LEU A 142 11.47 -9.22 3.71
C LEU A 142 12.35 -8.29 2.87
N ALA A 143 11.75 -7.36 2.11
CA ALA A 143 12.50 -6.33 1.39
C ALA A 143 13.24 -5.38 2.34
N VAL A 144 12.61 -4.97 3.46
CA VAL A 144 13.26 -4.15 4.50
C VAL A 144 14.47 -4.90 5.09
N LYS A 145 14.30 -6.18 5.43
CA LYS A 145 15.39 -7.03 5.94
C LYS A 145 16.53 -7.13 4.91
N ALA A 146 16.21 -7.42 3.65
CA ALA A 146 17.19 -7.52 2.58
C ALA A 146 17.96 -6.20 2.36
N ALA A 147 17.28 -5.06 2.42
CA ALA A 147 17.94 -3.75 2.31
C ALA A 147 18.95 -3.52 3.44
N ARG A 148 18.59 -3.86 4.69
CA ARG A 148 19.49 -3.74 5.85
C ARG A 148 20.71 -4.65 5.74
N GLU A 149 20.55 -5.86 5.20
CA GLU A 149 21.64 -6.79 4.93
C GLU A 149 22.58 -6.27 3.82
N ILE A 150 22.03 -5.67 2.76
CA ILE A 150 22.80 -5.14 1.63
C ILE A 150 23.55 -3.87 2.03
N ASN A 151 22.85 -2.89 2.60
CA ASN A 151 23.42 -1.65 3.07
C ASN A 151 22.57 -1.06 4.21
N PRO A 152 23.07 -1.08 5.47
CA PRO A 152 22.31 -0.58 6.62
C PRO A 152 22.08 0.94 6.62
N ALA A 153 22.71 1.69 5.71
CA ALA A 153 22.47 3.14 5.56
C ALA A 153 21.20 3.46 4.75
N LEU A 154 20.62 2.47 4.05
CA LEU A 154 19.35 2.65 3.35
C LEU A 154 18.23 2.93 4.35
N GLN A 155 17.24 3.69 3.91
CA GLN A 155 16.04 4.02 4.68
C GLN A 155 14.84 3.51 3.90
N ILE A 156 14.13 2.53 4.45
CA ILE A 156 13.01 1.86 3.80
C ILE A 156 11.72 2.23 4.53
N GLY A 157 10.84 2.94 3.85
CA GLY A 157 9.55 3.38 4.36
C GLY A 157 8.38 2.55 3.85
N CYS A 158 7.24 2.64 4.55
CA CYS A 158 5.96 2.29 3.95
C CYS A 158 5.39 3.49 3.18
N MET A 159 4.34 3.26 2.39
CA MET A 159 3.59 4.33 1.74
C MET A 159 2.08 4.09 1.87
N ILE A 160 1.37 5.04 2.46
CA ILE A 160 -0.09 4.99 2.63
C ILE A 160 -0.80 6.18 1.98
N ALA A 161 -2.01 5.95 1.46
CA ALA A 161 -2.94 7.01 1.10
C ALA A 161 -3.63 7.52 2.37
N MET A 162 -3.24 8.71 2.83
CA MET A 162 -3.84 9.35 4.01
C MET A 162 -5.01 10.23 3.60
N CYS A 163 -6.20 9.66 3.75
CA CYS A 163 -7.50 10.34 3.72
C CYS A 163 -8.10 10.28 5.13
N PRO A 164 -7.91 11.30 6.00
CA PRO A 164 -8.52 11.31 7.32
C PRO A 164 -10.04 11.24 7.20
N ILE A 165 -10.68 10.38 8.00
CA ILE A 165 -12.12 10.19 8.02
C ILE A 165 -12.67 10.81 9.30
N TYR A 166 -13.39 11.91 9.15
CA TYR A 166 -13.95 12.63 10.29
C TYR A 166 -15.36 12.15 10.63
N PRO A 167 -15.75 12.14 11.90
CA PRO A 167 -17.14 11.97 12.28
C PRO A 167 -17.93 13.22 11.85
N LEU A 168 -19.15 13.03 11.34
CA LEU A 168 -19.99 14.14 10.89
C LEU A 168 -20.44 15.02 12.06
N THR A 169 -20.73 14.40 13.21
CA THR A 169 -21.14 15.08 14.43
C THR A 169 -20.35 14.59 15.65
N CYS A 170 -20.58 15.20 16.82
CA CYS A 170 -20.02 14.72 18.08
C CYS A 170 -20.82 13.59 18.73
N ALA A 171 -21.81 13.01 18.03
CA ALA A 171 -22.54 11.86 18.52
C ALA A 171 -21.56 10.69 18.79
N PRO A 172 -21.68 9.97 19.90
CA PRO A 172 -20.78 8.87 20.24
C PRO A 172 -20.65 7.83 19.11
N ASP A 173 -21.76 7.49 18.45
CA ASP A 173 -21.74 6.50 17.37
C ASP A 173 -21.03 7.00 16.11
N ASP A 174 -21.15 8.30 15.77
CA ASP A 174 -20.38 8.91 14.68
C ASP A 174 -18.87 8.88 14.98
N MET A 175 -18.49 9.18 16.23
CA MET A 175 -17.10 9.12 16.69
C MET A 175 -16.53 7.71 16.56
N MET A 176 -17.30 6.71 16.97
CA MET A 176 -16.91 5.29 16.88
C MET A 176 -16.86 4.81 15.42
N MET A 177 -17.80 5.24 14.57
CA MET A 177 -17.80 4.94 13.14
C MET A 177 -16.55 5.51 12.46
N ALA A 178 -16.17 6.74 12.75
CA ALA A 178 -14.94 7.34 12.23
C ALA A 178 -13.69 6.60 12.69
N MET A 179 -13.63 6.18 13.96
CA MET A 179 -12.53 5.37 14.48
C MET A 179 -12.43 4.01 13.74
N ASN A 180 -13.57 3.31 13.58
CA ASN A 180 -13.61 2.03 12.86
C ASN A 180 -13.23 2.19 11.38
N ALA A 181 -13.63 3.30 10.75
CA ALA A 181 -13.23 3.64 9.39
C ALA A 181 -11.71 3.81 9.27
N MET A 182 -11.09 4.52 10.21
CA MET A 182 -9.63 4.67 10.26
C MET A 182 -8.95 3.32 10.53
N HIS A 183 -9.46 2.50 11.47
CA HIS A 183 -8.96 1.14 11.69
C HIS A 183 -9.01 0.28 10.42
N ARG A 184 -10.10 0.39 9.65
CA ARG A 184 -10.31 -0.35 8.41
C ARG A 184 -9.32 0.06 7.31
N ARG A 185 -8.96 1.35 7.25
CA ARG A 185 -8.05 1.90 6.23
C ARG A 185 -6.56 1.87 6.61
N TYR A 186 -6.20 1.87 7.90
CA TYR A 186 -4.82 2.15 8.32
C TYR A 186 -4.11 1.02 9.06
N TRP A 187 -4.76 -0.13 9.26
CA TRP A 187 -4.11 -1.31 9.85
C TRP A 187 -2.84 -1.76 9.10
N PHE A 188 -2.74 -1.48 7.79
CA PHE A 188 -1.52 -1.69 7.00
C PHE A 188 -0.31 -0.99 7.63
N THR A 189 -0.49 0.24 8.09
CA THR A 189 0.55 1.05 8.75
C THR A 189 0.97 0.44 10.07
N ASP A 190 0.00 -0.05 10.86
CA ASP A 190 0.29 -0.76 12.11
C ASP A 190 1.17 -1.97 11.86
N VAL A 191 0.87 -2.77 10.83
CA VAL A 191 1.69 -3.93 10.49
C VAL A 191 3.08 -3.52 10.01
N HIS A 192 3.19 -2.53 9.12
CA HIS A 192 4.49 -2.04 8.65
C HIS A 192 5.39 -1.49 9.76
N VAL A 193 4.83 -0.79 10.74
CA VAL A 193 5.60 -0.04 11.75
C VAL A 193 5.79 -0.85 13.04
N ARG A 194 4.78 -1.64 13.44
CA ARG A 194 4.77 -2.38 14.70
C ARG A 194 5.02 -3.88 14.50
N GLY A 195 5.08 -4.34 13.25
CA GLY A 195 5.45 -5.71 12.89
C GLY A 195 4.41 -6.77 13.26
N ARG A 196 3.19 -6.37 13.59
CA ARG A 196 2.13 -7.27 14.05
C ARG A 196 0.75 -6.76 13.67
N TYR A 197 -0.16 -7.70 13.47
CA TYR A 197 -1.57 -7.40 13.26
C TYR A 197 -2.19 -6.77 14.50
N PRO A 198 -2.92 -5.65 14.37
CA PRO A 198 -3.62 -5.08 15.51
C PRO A 198 -4.80 -5.98 15.92
N GLN A 199 -5.08 -6.05 17.23
CA GLN A 199 -6.06 -6.99 17.77
C GLN A 199 -7.47 -6.79 17.21
N HIS A 200 -7.88 -5.54 16.93
CA HIS A 200 -9.21 -5.25 16.36
C HIS A 200 -9.39 -5.92 14.98
N LEU A 201 -8.32 -6.06 14.20
CA LEU A 201 -8.36 -6.71 12.89
C LEU A 201 -8.46 -8.23 13.02
N LEU A 202 -7.73 -8.84 13.97
CA LEU A 202 -7.84 -10.27 14.25
C LEU A 202 -9.25 -10.63 14.75
N ASN A 203 -9.83 -9.78 15.61
CA ASN A 203 -11.22 -9.93 16.05
C ASN A 203 -12.21 -9.79 14.88
N TYR A 204 -11.93 -8.89 13.93
CA TYR A 204 -12.72 -8.74 12.71
C TYR A 204 -12.66 -10.02 11.85
N PHE A 205 -11.48 -10.58 11.61
CA PHE A 205 -11.33 -11.85 10.88
C PHE A 205 -12.09 -13.00 11.53
N ALA A 206 -11.99 -13.13 12.86
CA ALA A 206 -12.74 -14.15 13.61
C ALA A 206 -14.25 -13.97 13.46
N ARG A 207 -14.76 -12.72 13.55
CA ARG A 207 -16.18 -12.42 13.37
C ARG A 207 -16.68 -12.74 11.96
N ARG A 208 -15.86 -12.52 10.93
CA ARG A 208 -16.20 -12.79 9.53
C ARG A 208 -15.95 -14.24 9.10
N GLY A 209 -15.32 -15.06 9.94
CA GLY A 209 -14.96 -16.44 9.61
C GLY A 209 -13.86 -16.56 8.56
N PHE A 210 -12.97 -15.57 8.45
CA PHE A 210 -11.89 -15.61 7.46
C PHE A 210 -10.80 -16.61 7.85
N THR A 211 -10.42 -17.43 6.88
CA THR A 211 -9.29 -18.36 6.98
C THR A 211 -8.21 -17.90 6.01
N LEU A 212 -7.20 -17.18 6.53
CA LEU A 212 -6.09 -16.65 5.75
C LEU A 212 -4.85 -17.53 5.95
N ASP A 213 -4.07 -17.72 4.89
CA ASP A 213 -2.73 -18.28 4.94
C ASP A 213 -1.78 -17.26 5.55
N ILE A 214 -1.59 -17.36 6.87
CA ILE A 214 -0.65 -16.57 7.69
C ILE A 214 0.16 -17.56 8.53
N THR A 215 1.42 -17.76 8.15
CA THR A 215 2.32 -18.69 8.83
C THR A 215 3.06 -18.02 9.99
N GLU A 216 3.69 -18.82 10.85
CA GLU A 216 4.55 -18.29 11.91
C GLU A 216 5.79 -17.58 11.33
N ALA A 217 6.34 -18.10 10.24
CA ALA A 217 7.44 -17.47 9.52
C ALA A 217 7.05 -16.07 9.00
N ASP A 218 5.80 -15.89 8.55
CA ASP A 218 5.31 -14.58 8.13
C ASP A 218 5.25 -13.61 9.31
N ARG A 219 4.76 -14.05 10.48
CA ARG A 219 4.69 -13.21 11.69
C ARG A 219 6.08 -12.78 12.15
N GLN A 220 7.05 -13.68 12.09
CA GLN A 220 8.44 -13.38 12.38
C GLN A 220 8.99 -12.36 11.39
N ALA A 221 8.78 -12.57 10.08
CA ALA A 221 9.23 -11.63 9.04
C ALA A 221 8.68 -10.23 9.27
N LEU A 222 7.37 -10.08 9.55
CA LEU A 222 6.74 -8.79 9.84
C LEU A 222 7.39 -8.09 11.05
N THR A 223 7.70 -8.84 12.10
CA THR A 223 8.35 -8.30 13.31
C THR A 223 9.77 -7.80 13.00
N GLU A 224 10.55 -8.57 12.26
CA GLU A 224 11.94 -8.23 11.91
C GLU A 224 12.06 -7.14 10.83
N GLY A 225 11.03 -6.98 9.99
CA GLY A 225 11.00 -6.12 8.81
C GLY A 225 10.24 -4.80 8.99
N CYS A 226 10.16 -4.24 10.20
CA CYS A 226 9.51 -2.96 10.44
C CYS A 226 10.19 -1.81 9.67
N VAL A 227 9.41 -0.92 9.08
CA VAL A 227 9.91 0.21 8.26
C VAL A 227 10.58 1.32 9.09
N ASP A 228 11.47 2.09 8.46
CA ASP A 228 12.24 3.16 9.11
C ASP A 228 11.47 4.50 9.12
N TYR A 229 10.54 4.71 8.19
CA TYR A 229 9.70 5.90 8.11
C TYR A 229 8.33 5.63 7.45
N ILE A 230 7.42 6.58 7.58
CA ILE A 230 6.09 6.53 6.96
C ILE A 230 6.03 7.60 5.87
N GLY A 231 6.04 7.16 4.60
CA GLY A 231 5.61 8.00 3.49
C GLY A 231 4.09 8.01 3.40
N PHE A 232 3.50 9.15 3.06
CA PHE A 232 2.06 9.21 2.79
C PHE A 232 1.70 10.27 1.75
N SER A 233 0.63 10.03 1.02
CA SER A 233 -0.01 11.05 0.19
C SER A 233 -1.16 11.71 0.96
N TYR A 234 -1.44 12.97 0.63
CA TYR A 234 -2.58 13.69 1.19
C TYR A 234 -3.16 14.60 0.12
N TYR A 235 -4.45 14.41 -0.16
CA TYR A 235 -5.19 15.20 -1.14
C TYR A 235 -6.51 15.72 -0.60
N MET A 236 -7.16 14.94 0.28
CA MET A 236 -8.50 15.19 0.76
C MET A 236 -8.73 14.51 2.11
N SER A 237 -9.88 14.82 2.70
CA SER A 237 -10.45 14.13 3.85
C SER A 237 -11.83 13.60 3.49
N PHE A 238 -12.36 12.75 4.33
CA PHE A 238 -13.73 12.25 4.24
C PHE A 238 -14.52 12.57 5.51
N ALA A 239 -15.85 12.42 5.43
CA ALA A 239 -16.72 12.41 6.60
C ALA A 239 -17.55 11.13 6.58
N THR A 240 -17.85 10.59 7.77
CA THR A 240 -18.72 9.43 7.97
C THR A 240 -19.68 9.68 9.13
N LYS A 241 -20.77 8.92 9.17
CA LYS A 241 -21.75 8.94 10.27
C LYS A 241 -22.27 7.53 10.50
N ALA A 242 -22.72 7.24 11.72
CA ALA A 242 -23.42 6.01 12.01
C ALA A 242 -24.82 6.00 11.36
N THR A 243 -25.32 4.80 11.07
CA THR A 243 -26.66 4.57 10.53
C THR A 243 -27.34 3.44 11.31
N GLU A 244 -28.67 3.50 11.42
CA GLU A 244 -29.44 2.53 12.23
C GLU A 244 -29.35 1.10 11.68
N ASP A 245 -29.14 0.94 10.38
CA ASP A 245 -28.97 -0.34 9.68
C ASP A 245 -27.56 -0.93 9.79
N ASN A 246 -26.62 -0.24 10.44
CA ASN A 246 -25.25 -0.70 10.70
C ASN A 246 -24.91 -0.67 12.20
N PRO A 247 -25.57 -1.48 13.04
CA PRO A 247 -25.35 -1.48 14.49
C PRO A 247 -23.95 -1.97 14.89
N LEU A 248 -23.23 -2.63 13.99
CA LEU A 248 -21.85 -3.09 14.22
C LEU A 248 -20.80 -2.03 13.87
N LEU A 249 -21.21 -0.91 13.27
CA LEU A 249 -20.33 0.17 12.82
C LEU A 249 -19.20 -0.35 11.91
N ASP A 250 -19.52 -1.31 11.05
CA ASP A 250 -18.61 -1.86 10.06
C ASP A 250 -18.50 -0.86 8.90
N TYR A 251 -17.33 -0.26 8.73
CA TYR A 251 -17.11 0.75 7.69
C TYR A 251 -16.95 0.11 6.31
N ASP A 252 -17.76 0.59 5.36
CA ASP A 252 -17.65 0.35 3.92
C ASP A 252 -17.54 1.70 3.21
N GLU A 253 -16.41 1.93 2.55
CA GLU A 253 -16.12 3.21 1.88
C GLU A 253 -17.14 3.58 0.80
N THR A 254 -17.78 2.61 0.16
CA THR A 254 -18.73 2.87 -0.93
C THR A 254 -20.06 3.45 -0.42
N THR A 255 -20.43 3.14 0.83
CA THR A 255 -21.75 3.46 1.40
C THR A 255 -21.68 4.35 2.65
N SER A 256 -20.55 4.35 3.36
CA SER A 256 -20.40 5.02 4.67
C SER A 256 -19.95 6.49 4.58
N LEU A 257 -19.63 6.98 3.38
CA LEU A 257 -19.18 8.35 3.17
C LEU A 257 -20.35 9.34 3.06
N VAL A 258 -20.25 10.47 3.77
CA VAL A 258 -21.27 11.53 3.76
C VAL A 258 -20.68 12.88 3.38
N SER A 259 -21.54 13.77 2.87
CA SER A 259 -21.16 15.16 2.64
C SER A 259 -21.09 15.92 3.96
N ASN A 260 -20.02 16.70 4.16
CA ASN A 260 -19.89 17.57 5.32
C ASN A 260 -20.56 18.93 5.02
N PRO A 261 -21.66 19.30 5.68
CA PRO A 261 -22.39 20.54 5.38
C PRO A 261 -21.66 21.80 5.85
N TYR A 262 -20.61 21.67 6.67
CA TYR A 262 -19.85 22.78 7.24
C TYR A 262 -18.65 23.20 6.37
N VAL A 263 -18.29 22.40 5.37
CA VAL A 263 -17.14 22.67 4.49
C VAL A 263 -17.62 22.78 3.05
N LYS A 264 -17.33 23.91 2.40
CA LYS A 264 -17.62 24.07 0.96
C LYS A 264 -16.75 23.11 0.16
N SER A 265 -17.36 22.14 -0.52
CA SER A 265 -16.66 21.29 -1.47
C SER A 265 -16.09 22.15 -2.61
N ARG A 266 -14.81 21.93 -2.97
CA ARG A 266 -14.15 22.66 -4.07
C ARG A 266 -14.30 21.98 -5.42
N THR A 267 -15.11 20.93 -5.54
CA THR A 267 -15.23 20.11 -6.75
C THR A 267 -16.51 20.43 -7.53
N GLY A 268 -16.37 21.20 -8.61
CA GLY A 268 -17.40 21.48 -9.61
C GLY A 268 -17.54 20.40 -10.70
N ALA A 269 -17.35 19.12 -10.37
CA ALA A 269 -17.56 18.02 -11.30
C ALA A 269 -18.48 16.97 -10.66
N GLY A 270 -19.60 16.69 -11.33
CA GLY A 270 -20.65 15.83 -10.80
C GLY A 270 -20.20 14.41 -10.45
N ARG A 271 -20.90 13.84 -9.46
CA ARG A 271 -21.00 12.41 -9.13
C ARG A 271 -19.85 11.68 -8.43
N LEU A 272 -18.92 12.36 -7.79
CA LEU A 272 -18.16 11.76 -6.69
C LEU A 272 -18.10 12.76 -5.54
N THR A 273 -18.75 12.42 -4.42
CA THR A 273 -18.77 13.17 -3.16
C THR A 273 -17.39 13.21 -2.51
N ARG A 274 -16.43 13.88 -3.17
CA ARG A 274 -15.07 14.11 -2.70
C ARG A 274 -15.01 15.50 -2.08
N SER A 275 -15.27 15.58 -0.79
CA SER A 275 -15.12 16.82 -0.02
C SER A 275 -13.69 16.92 0.49
N ALA A 276 -12.77 17.44 -0.33
CA ALA A 276 -11.44 17.79 0.16
C ALA A 276 -11.54 18.93 1.18
N CYS A 277 -11.45 18.61 2.47
CA CYS A 277 -11.18 19.62 3.49
C CYS A 277 -9.68 19.94 3.42
N ALA A 278 -9.34 21.04 2.73
CA ALA A 278 -8.02 21.64 2.92
C ALA A 278 -8.04 22.28 4.31
N ILE A 279 -7.29 21.70 5.25
CA ILE A 279 -7.02 22.33 6.55
C ILE A 279 -6.38 23.69 6.26
N ARG A 280 -7.04 24.77 6.69
CA ARG A 280 -6.48 26.13 6.69
C ARG A 280 -5.62 26.36 7.91
#